data_AF-A0A976IR69-F1
#
_entry.id   AF-A0A976IR69-F1
#
_cell.length_a   1.000
_cell.length_b   1.000
_cell.length_c   1.000
_cell.angle_alpha   90.00
_cell.angle_beta   90.00
_cell.angle_gamma   90.00
#
_symmetry.space_group_name_H-M   'P 1'
#
loop_
_entity.id
_entity.type
_entity.pdbx_description
1 polymer ?
#
loop_
_entity_poly.entity_id
_entity_poly.type
_entity_poly.pdbx_seq_one_letter_code
_entity_poly.pdbx_strand_id
1 'polypeptide(L)'
;MKLKLSKIWLQISAMTIALTLCSATLRAQSDTTENLPENAYHNTYGDGWECERGFKKVRDRCTPIKVPENASLNAYGRDWACDRGYLKENETCIKINVPPNAYLVDRQYGVGWECERGYKADKADFSGNQTECIEIDIPENAVLNGSNYGPGWDCVQGYKALDNSCSKIIIPVNAYATGSSHDKGWECMRGFEEERGHCVAMDIPENAYLDRRGKYWQCQRGYKKTRQGCLQVNPPENAYLNDDGDGWRCERGYEKQAQSCSLIRLPDNAHLNSRGDGWECDEPFKKRGNHCDTR
;
A
#
# COMPACT_ATOMS: atom_id res chain seq x y z
N MET A 1 -74.67 22.26 28.17
CA MET A 1 -75.22 21.14 27.37
C MET A 1 -74.28 19.95 27.53
N LYS A 2 -74.84 18.74 27.66
CA LYS A 2 -74.36 17.55 28.40
C LYS A 2 -73.16 16.82 27.73
N LEU A 3 -72.11 16.44 28.50
CA LEU A 3 -71.79 15.11 29.10
C LEU A 3 -71.28 14.07 28.07
N LYS A 4 -70.29 13.18 28.31
CA LYS A 4 -69.72 12.64 29.56
C LYS A 4 -68.42 11.86 29.28
N LEU A 5 -67.47 11.92 30.22
CA LEU A 5 -66.33 11.02 30.43
C LEU A 5 -66.45 10.46 31.86
N SER A 6 -66.15 9.16 32.10
CA SER A 6 -65.93 8.53 33.42
C SER A 6 -65.46 7.07 33.21
N LYS A 7 -64.19 6.69 33.47
CA LYS A 7 -63.56 6.23 34.74
C LYS A 7 -64.21 4.98 35.37
N ILE A 8 -63.38 4.00 35.76
CA ILE A 8 -63.37 3.32 37.09
C ILE A 8 -62.03 2.56 37.29
N TRP A 9 -61.48 2.68 38.51
CA TRP A 9 -60.29 2.06 39.14
C TRP A 9 -60.72 0.78 39.93
N LEU A 10 -59.96 -0.33 39.97
CA LEU A 10 -58.80 -0.72 40.82
C LEU A 10 -59.15 -1.09 42.28
N GLN A 11 -58.90 -2.35 42.70
CA GLN A 11 -58.54 -2.73 44.08
C GLN A 11 -57.66 -4.00 44.14
N ILE A 12 -56.70 -3.97 45.07
CA ILE A 12 -55.66 -4.96 45.41
C ILE A 12 -55.94 -5.47 46.82
N SER A 13 -55.64 -6.74 47.14
CA SER A 13 -55.35 -7.22 48.50
C SER A 13 -54.54 -8.53 48.46
N ALA A 14 -53.57 -8.66 49.37
CA ALA A 14 -52.48 -9.65 49.41
C ALA A 14 -52.56 -10.58 50.63
N MET A 15 -51.97 -11.79 50.58
CA MET A 15 -51.11 -12.38 51.65
C MET A 15 -50.65 -13.84 51.35
N THR A 16 -49.34 -13.98 51.18
CA THR A 16 -48.38 -15.01 51.70
C THR A 16 -48.80 -16.44 52.07
N ILE A 17 -48.00 -17.44 51.65
CA ILE A 17 -47.32 -18.47 52.48
C ILE A 17 -46.21 -19.17 51.65
N ALA A 18 -45.04 -19.36 52.27
CA ALA A 18 -43.85 -20.02 51.74
C ALA A 18 -43.82 -21.53 52.04
N LEU A 19 -43.26 -22.36 51.14
CA LEU A 19 -42.71 -23.68 51.49
C LEU A 19 -41.65 -24.13 50.47
N THR A 20 -40.43 -24.28 50.97
CA THR A 20 -39.22 -24.81 50.32
C THR A 20 -39.25 -26.33 50.20
N LEU A 21 -38.86 -26.90 49.06
CA LEU A 21 -38.22 -28.22 48.99
C LEU A 21 -37.16 -28.26 47.87
N CYS A 22 -35.95 -28.59 48.30
CA CYS A 22 -34.74 -28.88 47.56
C CYS A 22 -34.95 -30.06 46.59
N SER A 23 -34.46 -29.98 45.35
CA SER A 23 -33.91 -31.13 44.61
C SER A 23 -33.21 -30.69 43.32
N ALA A 24 -31.90 -30.91 43.32
CA ALA A 24 -31.01 -31.13 42.19
C ALA A 24 -31.14 -30.18 40.97
N THR A 25 -30.12 -29.35 40.81
CA THR A 25 -29.61 -28.95 39.51
C THR A 25 -29.24 -30.20 38.70
N LEU A 26 -30.22 -30.80 38.03
CA LEU A 26 -29.93 -31.47 36.77
C LEU A 26 -29.60 -30.34 35.79
N ARG A 27 -28.30 -30.03 35.68
CA ARG A 27 -27.77 -29.74 34.35
C ARG A 27 -28.13 -30.99 33.56
N ALA A 28 -29.26 -30.95 32.86
CA ALA A 28 -29.34 -31.68 31.61
C ALA A 28 -28.10 -31.21 30.86
N GLN A 29 -27.08 -32.06 30.80
CA GLN A 29 -26.14 -31.96 29.71
C GLN A 29 -27.04 -32.02 28.50
N SER A 30 -27.20 -30.89 27.81
CA SER A 30 -27.69 -30.93 26.45
C SER A 30 -26.67 -31.79 25.74
N ASP A 31 -26.97 -33.08 25.67
CA ASP A 31 -26.39 -33.99 24.72
C ASP A 31 -26.91 -33.50 23.36
N THR A 32 -26.35 -32.38 22.90
CA THR A 32 -26.44 -32.00 21.51
C THR A 32 -25.45 -32.90 20.79
N THR A 33 -25.83 -34.17 20.64
CA THR A 33 -25.75 -34.72 19.29
C THR A 33 -26.60 -33.78 18.43
N GLU A 34 -25.98 -32.68 17.98
CA GLU A 34 -26.51 -31.81 16.93
C GLU A 34 -26.78 -32.76 15.77
N ASN A 35 -28.06 -33.13 15.58
CA ASN A 35 -28.45 -33.89 14.41
C ASN A 35 -28.13 -33.01 13.21
N LEU A 36 -26.99 -33.31 12.56
CA LEU A 36 -26.60 -32.64 11.34
C LEU A 36 -27.74 -32.79 10.32
N PRO A 37 -28.06 -31.72 9.57
CA PRO A 37 -28.99 -31.86 8.46
C PRO A 37 -28.43 -32.86 7.45
N GLU A 38 -29.32 -33.53 6.71
CA GLU A 38 -28.92 -34.52 5.70
C GLU A 38 -27.94 -33.92 4.68
N ASN A 39 -26.90 -34.69 4.30
CA ASN A 39 -25.81 -34.26 3.43
C ASN A 39 -24.95 -33.12 4.03
N ALA A 40 -24.75 -33.11 5.35
CA ALA A 40 -23.85 -32.18 6.04
C ALA A 40 -22.81 -32.92 6.89
N TYR A 41 -21.65 -32.29 7.06
CA TYR A 41 -20.55 -32.75 7.92
C TYR A 41 -20.03 -31.60 8.80
N HIS A 42 -19.44 -31.93 9.95
CA HIS A 42 -18.86 -30.93 10.85
C HIS A 42 -17.60 -30.30 10.28
N ASN A 43 -17.43 -29.00 10.51
CA ASN A 43 -16.19 -28.30 10.15
C ASN A 43 -14.99 -28.89 10.92
N THR A 44 -13.89 -29.17 10.21
CA THR A 44 -12.67 -29.71 10.83
C THR A 44 -11.93 -28.68 11.70
N TYR A 45 -12.08 -27.38 11.38
CA TYR A 45 -11.44 -26.27 12.09
C TYR A 45 -12.46 -25.14 12.29
N GLY A 46 -13.36 -25.28 13.27
CA GLY A 46 -14.32 -24.25 13.66
C GLY A 46 -15.68 -24.82 14.09
N ASP A 47 -16.53 -23.94 14.62
CA ASP A 47 -17.90 -24.31 14.99
C ASP A 47 -18.82 -24.37 13.75
N GLY A 48 -19.79 -25.30 13.77
CA GLY A 48 -20.81 -25.45 12.74
C GLY A 48 -20.56 -26.60 11.75
N TRP A 49 -21.30 -26.55 10.64
CA TRP A 49 -21.36 -27.61 9.63
C TRP A 49 -21.35 -27.06 8.21
N GLU A 50 -20.85 -27.90 7.30
CA GLU A 50 -20.78 -27.69 5.87
C GLU A 50 -21.57 -28.76 5.11
N CYS A 51 -22.05 -28.41 3.93
CA CYS A 51 -22.72 -29.38 3.06
C CYS A 51 -21.68 -30.24 2.34
N GLU A 52 -22.03 -31.51 2.16
CA GLU A 52 -21.30 -32.42 1.28
C GLU A 52 -21.20 -31.87 -0.15
N ARG A 53 -20.15 -32.30 -0.86
CA ARG A 53 -19.92 -31.90 -2.25
C ARG A 53 -21.16 -32.18 -3.10
N GLY A 54 -21.63 -31.17 -3.84
CA GLY A 54 -22.86 -31.26 -4.63
C GLY A 54 -24.10 -30.69 -3.92
N PHE A 55 -23.96 -30.21 -2.69
CA PHE A 55 -25.02 -29.56 -1.94
C PHE A 55 -24.63 -28.13 -1.52
N LYS A 56 -25.60 -27.22 -1.56
CA LYS A 56 -25.46 -25.84 -1.10
C LYS A 56 -26.33 -25.57 0.12
N LYS A 57 -25.79 -24.79 1.05
CA LYS A 57 -26.48 -24.38 2.27
C LYS A 57 -27.58 -23.38 1.95
N VAL A 58 -28.82 -23.74 2.23
CA VAL A 58 -29.98 -22.86 2.07
C VAL A 58 -30.75 -22.86 3.39
N ARG A 59 -30.58 -21.79 4.17
CA ARG A 59 -31.00 -21.73 5.58
C ARG A 59 -30.31 -22.85 6.37
N ASP A 60 -31.05 -23.61 7.17
CA ASP A 60 -30.51 -24.66 8.05
C ASP A 60 -30.54 -26.06 7.41
N ARG A 61 -30.42 -26.15 6.07
CA ARG A 61 -30.37 -27.43 5.37
C ARG A 61 -29.45 -27.40 4.16
N CYS A 62 -28.99 -28.58 3.77
CA CYS A 62 -28.30 -28.80 2.52
C CYS A 62 -29.30 -29.11 1.41
N THR A 63 -29.19 -28.39 0.30
CA THR A 63 -30.04 -28.60 -0.88
C THR A 63 -29.16 -29.02 -2.06
N PRO A 64 -29.57 -30.02 -2.85
CA PRO A 64 -28.76 -30.48 -3.98
C PRO A 64 -28.60 -29.34 -4.98
N ILE A 65 -27.36 -29.17 -5.45
CA ILE A 65 -27.03 -28.19 -6.48
C ILE A 65 -27.54 -28.73 -7.81
N LYS A 66 -28.48 -28.00 -8.42
CA LYS A 66 -28.89 -28.25 -9.80
C LYS A 66 -27.79 -27.74 -10.71
N VAL A 67 -27.05 -28.66 -11.33
CA VAL A 67 -26.02 -28.35 -12.31
C VAL A 67 -26.69 -28.31 -13.69
N PRO A 68 -26.70 -27.15 -14.39
CA PRO A 68 -27.28 -27.04 -15.72
C PRO A 68 -26.39 -27.74 -16.78
N GLU A 69 -26.86 -27.82 -18.02
CA GLU A 69 -26.06 -28.33 -19.15
C GLU A 69 -24.82 -27.46 -19.38
N ASN A 70 -23.69 -28.10 -19.76
CA ASN A 70 -22.39 -27.45 -19.95
C ASN A 70 -21.85 -26.76 -18.69
N ALA A 71 -22.12 -27.36 -17.52
CA ALA A 71 -21.59 -26.94 -16.24
C ALA A 71 -21.09 -28.13 -15.42
N SER A 72 -20.12 -27.84 -14.57
CA SER A 72 -19.55 -28.77 -13.61
C SER A 72 -19.57 -28.16 -12.22
N LEU A 73 -19.58 -29.01 -11.18
CA LEU A 73 -19.35 -28.51 -9.81
C LEU A 73 -17.99 -27.81 -9.76
N ASN A 74 -17.95 -26.62 -9.14
CA ASN A 74 -16.71 -25.88 -8.99
C ASN A 74 -15.70 -26.64 -8.11
N ALA A 75 -14.47 -26.13 -8.00
CA ALA A 75 -13.42 -26.77 -7.22
C ALA A 75 -13.86 -27.06 -5.77
N TYR A 76 -14.56 -26.11 -5.15
CA TYR A 76 -15.08 -26.22 -3.78
C TYR A 76 -16.28 -27.16 -3.64
N GLY A 77 -16.97 -27.51 -4.73
CA GLY A 77 -18.14 -28.39 -4.70
C GLY A 77 -19.41 -27.79 -4.09
N ARG A 78 -19.43 -26.47 -3.85
CA ARG A 78 -20.53 -25.74 -3.18
C ARG A 78 -21.37 -24.88 -4.13
N ASP A 79 -20.91 -24.75 -5.36
CA ASP A 79 -21.65 -24.14 -6.48
C ASP A 79 -21.18 -24.83 -7.78
N TRP A 80 -21.79 -24.47 -8.91
CA TRP A 80 -21.36 -24.89 -10.24
C TRP A 80 -20.70 -23.73 -11.00
N ALA A 81 -19.82 -24.11 -11.92
CA ALA A 81 -19.20 -23.24 -12.90
C ALA A 81 -19.46 -23.81 -14.30
N CYS A 82 -19.59 -22.93 -15.28
CA CYS A 82 -19.71 -23.37 -16.67
C CYS A 82 -18.43 -24.07 -17.11
N ASP A 83 -18.58 -25.08 -17.97
CA ASP A 83 -17.48 -25.76 -18.62
C ASP A 83 -16.74 -24.79 -19.55
N ARG A 84 -15.49 -25.12 -19.88
CA ARG A 84 -14.67 -24.29 -20.77
C ARG A 84 -15.41 -24.04 -22.09
N GLY A 85 -15.47 -22.78 -22.52
CA GLY A 85 -16.21 -22.36 -23.71
C GLY A 85 -17.64 -21.92 -23.44
N TYR A 86 -18.04 -21.81 -22.17
CA TYR A 86 -19.36 -21.34 -21.76
C TYR A 86 -19.26 -20.27 -20.66
N LEU A 87 -20.18 -19.30 -20.68
CA LEU A 87 -20.31 -18.24 -19.68
C LEU A 87 -21.60 -18.39 -18.88
N LYS A 88 -21.53 -18.03 -17.60
CA LYS A 88 -22.68 -18.09 -16.69
C LYS A 88 -23.61 -16.91 -16.99
N GLU A 89 -24.80 -17.21 -17.49
CA GLU A 89 -25.88 -16.26 -17.64
C GLU A 89 -27.10 -16.77 -16.87
N ASN A 90 -27.43 -16.07 -15.78
CA ASN A 90 -28.45 -16.49 -14.82
C ASN A 90 -28.20 -17.93 -14.29
N GLU A 91 -29.17 -18.84 -14.46
CA GLU A 91 -29.09 -20.24 -14.05
C GLU A 91 -28.64 -21.18 -15.17
N THR A 92 -28.07 -20.64 -16.25
CA THR A 92 -27.66 -21.41 -17.43
C THR A 92 -26.25 -21.07 -17.89
N CYS A 93 -25.67 -21.97 -18.68
CA CYS A 93 -24.38 -21.76 -19.33
C CYS A 93 -24.60 -21.52 -20.83
N ILE A 94 -24.28 -20.32 -21.28
CA ILE A 94 -24.37 -19.94 -22.69
C ILE A 94 -23.02 -20.17 -23.38
N LYS A 95 -23.05 -20.72 -24.60
CA LYS A 95 -21.83 -20.98 -25.37
C LYS A 95 -21.17 -19.65 -25.77
N ILE A 96 -19.87 -19.54 -25.51
CA ILE A 96 -19.06 -18.40 -25.92
C ILE A 96 -18.91 -18.44 -27.44
N ASN A 97 -19.26 -17.33 -28.11
CA ASN A 97 -18.91 -17.12 -29.50
C ASN A 97 -17.52 -16.49 -29.58
N VAL A 98 -16.56 -17.22 -30.14
CA VAL A 98 -15.17 -16.79 -30.29
C VAL A 98 -15.02 -16.19 -31.70
N PRO A 99 -14.73 -14.89 -31.84
CA PRO A 99 -14.54 -14.28 -33.15
C PRO A 99 -13.24 -14.77 -33.82
N PRO A 100 -13.05 -14.51 -35.12
CA PRO A 100 -11.75 -14.72 -35.77
C PRO A 100 -10.62 -13.98 -35.05
N ASN A 101 -9.42 -14.56 -35.06
CA ASN A 101 -8.23 -14.02 -34.38
C ASN A 101 -8.41 -13.87 -32.86
N ALA A 102 -9.15 -14.79 -32.24
CA ALA A 102 -9.34 -14.86 -30.79
C ALA A 102 -9.24 -16.31 -30.29
N TYR A 103 -8.91 -16.46 -29.00
CA TYR A 103 -8.82 -17.75 -28.33
C TYR A 103 -9.58 -17.74 -26.99
N LEU A 104 -10.09 -18.92 -26.60
CA LEU A 104 -10.77 -19.09 -25.32
C LEU A 104 -9.80 -18.98 -24.14
N VAL A 105 -10.21 -18.26 -23.11
CA VAL A 105 -9.50 -18.18 -21.81
C VAL A 105 -10.33 -18.81 -20.70
N ASP A 106 -9.65 -19.40 -19.71
CA ASP A 106 -10.29 -20.02 -18.56
C ASP A 106 -10.66 -18.96 -17.49
N ARG A 107 -11.39 -17.90 -17.87
CA ARG A 107 -11.89 -16.86 -16.95
C ARG A 107 -13.41 -16.93 -16.81
N GLN A 108 -13.88 -16.84 -15.56
CA GLN A 108 -15.30 -16.90 -15.21
C GLN A 108 -16.00 -15.52 -15.25
N TYR A 109 -15.28 -14.48 -15.65
CA TYR A 109 -15.74 -13.10 -15.77
C TYR A 109 -15.25 -12.49 -17.08
N GLY A 110 -15.99 -11.50 -17.59
CA GLY A 110 -15.75 -10.93 -18.93
C GLY A 110 -16.34 -11.80 -20.05
N VAL A 111 -15.78 -11.69 -21.26
CA VAL A 111 -16.29 -12.39 -22.46
C VAL A 111 -15.71 -13.79 -22.68
N GLY A 112 -14.80 -14.24 -21.82
CA GLY A 112 -14.27 -15.61 -21.85
C GLY A 112 -13.39 -15.95 -23.06
N TRP A 113 -12.99 -14.95 -23.84
CA TRP A 113 -11.97 -15.04 -24.88
C TRP A 113 -11.06 -13.81 -24.86
N GLU A 114 -9.87 -13.93 -25.44
CA GLU A 114 -8.94 -12.83 -25.69
C GLU A 114 -8.49 -12.84 -27.15
N CYS A 115 -8.14 -11.67 -27.70
CA CYS A 115 -7.60 -11.59 -29.05
C CYS A 115 -6.22 -12.26 -29.14
N GLU A 116 -5.93 -12.86 -30.28
CA GLU A 116 -4.61 -13.37 -30.61
C GLU A 116 -3.57 -12.25 -30.62
N ARG A 117 -2.30 -12.61 -30.43
CA ARG A 117 -1.21 -11.65 -30.47
C ARG A 117 -1.19 -10.93 -31.82
N GLY A 118 -1.17 -9.60 -31.77
CA GLY A 118 -1.26 -8.75 -32.96
C GLY A 118 -2.67 -8.24 -33.25
N TYR A 119 -3.66 -8.63 -32.45
CA TYR A 119 -5.04 -8.16 -32.57
C TYR A 119 -5.51 -7.52 -31.26
N LYS A 120 -6.45 -6.58 -31.38
CA LYS A 120 -7.13 -5.93 -30.26
C LYS A 120 -8.63 -5.90 -30.49
N ALA A 121 -9.39 -5.76 -29.42
CA ALA A 121 -10.83 -5.55 -29.51
C ALA A 121 -11.14 -4.25 -30.27
N ASP A 122 -12.09 -4.30 -31.19
CA ASP A 122 -12.60 -3.13 -31.92
C ASP A 122 -13.24 -2.09 -30.98
N LYS A 123 -13.77 -2.55 -29.84
CA LYS A 123 -14.45 -1.74 -28.82
C LYS A 123 -13.89 -2.02 -27.44
N ALA A 124 -13.85 -0.98 -26.60
CA ALA A 124 -13.38 -1.07 -25.22
C ALA A 124 -14.40 -1.70 -24.25
N ASP A 125 -15.69 -1.70 -24.62
CA ASP A 125 -16.76 -2.26 -23.80
C ASP A 125 -17.10 -3.67 -24.27
N PHE A 126 -16.88 -4.64 -23.38
CA PHE A 126 -17.13 -6.07 -23.59
C PHE A 126 -18.60 -6.42 -23.33
N SER A 127 -19.52 -5.56 -23.79
CA SER A 127 -20.95 -5.67 -23.54
C SER A 127 -21.70 -6.17 -24.78
N GLY A 128 -22.11 -7.44 -24.72
CA GLY A 128 -23.41 -7.87 -25.25
C GLY A 128 -23.57 -8.18 -26.74
N ASN A 129 -22.74 -7.72 -27.68
CA ASN A 129 -22.70 -8.27 -29.05
C ASN A 129 -21.49 -7.82 -29.89
N GLN A 130 -20.90 -8.81 -30.58
CA GLN A 130 -19.92 -8.75 -31.68
C GLN A 130 -18.79 -7.74 -31.50
N THR A 131 -18.01 -7.92 -30.44
CA THR A 131 -16.64 -7.41 -30.37
C THR A 131 -15.79 -8.30 -31.27
N GLU A 132 -15.05 -7.68 -32.19
CA GLU A 132 -14.17 -8.38 -33.12
C GLU A 132 -12.71 -8.08 -32.79
N CYS A 133 -11.83 -9.00 -33.14
CA CYS A 133 -10.40 -8.80 -33.02
C CYS A 133 -9.87 -8.20 -34.32
N ILE A 134 -9.58 -6.91 -34.28
CA ILE A 134 -8.99 -6.16 -35.38
C ILE A 134 -7.47 -6.12 -35.25
N GLU A 135 -6.79 -6.14 -36.39
CA GLU A 135 -5.32 -6.08 -36.42
C GLU A 135 -4.81 -4.78 -35.81
N ILE A 136 -3.74 -4.88 -35.02
CA ILE A 136 -3.05 -3.74 -34.44
C ILE A 136 -2.21 -3.09 -35.54
N ASP A 137 -2.49 -1.83 -35.84
CA ASP A 137 -1.62 -1.02 -36.69
C ASP A 137 -0.32 -0.69 -35.94
N ILE A 138 0.81 -1.21 -36.45
CA ILE A 138 2.13 -1.05 -35.86
C ILE A 138 2.87 0.04 -36.65
N PRO A 139 3.11 1.23 -36.06
CA PRO A 139 3.83 2.29 -36.76
C PRO A 139 5.30 1.94 -36.95
N GLU A 140 5.99 2.68 -37.81
CA GLU A 140 7.44 2.55 -37.99
C GLU A 140 8.16 2.76 -36.64
N ASN A 141 9.21 1.97 -36.40
CA ASN A 141 9.96 1.97 -35.14
C ASN A 141 9.15 1.51 -33.90
N ALA A 142 8.08 0.74 -34.10
CA ALA A 142 7.35 0.04 -33.03
C ALA A 142 7.44 -1.49 -33.18
N VAL A 143 7.23 -2.19 -32.08
CA VAL A 143 7.13 -3.65 -32.00
C VAL A 143 5.91 -4.05 -31.18
N LEU A 144 5.25 -5.15 -31.56
CA LEU A 144 4.11 -5.68 -30.79
C LEU A 144 4.51 -5.96 -29.35
N ASN A 145 3.75 -5.41 -28.41
CA ASN A 145 3.85 -5.74 -27.01
C ASN A 145 2.80 -6.81 -26.65
N GLY A 146 3.00 -7.50 -25.53
CA GLY A 146 2.07 -8.54 -25.07
C GLY A 146 0.89 -7.99 -24.26
N SER A 147 0.67 -6.67 -24.27
CA SER A 147 -0.33 -6.03 -23.43
C SER A 147 -1.70 -6.02 -24.11
N ASN A 148 -2.71 -6.51 -23.40
CA ASN A 148 -4.12 -6.36 -23.80
C ASN A 148 -4.66 -4.95 -23.50
N TYR A 149 -3.81 -4.06 -22.97
CA TYR A 149 -4.13 -2.68 -22.63
C TYR A 149 -3.22 -1.72 -23.40
N GLY A 150 -3.77 -0.56 -23.80
CA GLY A 150 -3.03 0.45 -24.54
C GLY A 150 -2.98 0.16 -26.04
N PRO A 151 -1.96 0.67 -26.76
CA PRO A 151 -1.91 0.59 -28.22
C PRO A 151 -1.52 -0.79 -28.76
N GLY A 152 -1.02 -1.70 -27.92
CA GLY A 152 -0.59 -3.05 -28.31
C GLY A 152 0.81 -3.12 -28.93
N TRP A 153 1.57 -2.03 -28.87
CA TRP A 153 2.96 -1.95 -29.32
C TRP A 153 3.78 -1.04 -28.41
N ASP A 154 5.08 -1.28 -28.37
CA ASP A 154 6.08 -0.43 -27.73
C ASP A 154 7.05 0.10 -28.78
N CYS A 155 7.56 1.32 -28.58
CA CYS A 155 8.62 1.82 -29.44
C CYS A 155 9.92 1.05 -29.24
N VAL A 156 10.65 0.81 -30.34
CA VAL A 156 11.99 0.23 -30.28
C VAL A 156 12.96 1.18 -29.57
N GLN A 157 14.09 0.64 -29.11
CA GLN A 157 15.09 1.41 -28.40
C GLN A 157 15.55 2.65 -29.19
N GLY A 158 15.59 3.80 -28.52
CA GLY A 158 15.94 5.08 -29.15
C GLY A 158 14.73 5.83 -29.73
N TYR A 159 13.53 5.29 -29.60
CA TYR A 159 12.27 5.94 -29.95
C TYR A 159 11.33 5.99 -28.75
N LYS A 160 10.40 6.94 -28.79
CA LYS A 160 9.39 7.17 -27.76
C LYS A 160 8.01 7.34 -28.40
N ALA A 161 6.99 6.83 -27.72
CA ALA A 161 5.61 6.99 -28.16
C ALA A 161 5.19 8.46 -28.09
N LEU A 162 4.75 8.98 -29.24
CA LEU A 162 4.09 10.28 -29.37
C LEU A 162 2.82 10.05 -30.19
N ASP A 163 1.69 10.18 -29.51
CA ASP A 163 0.36 9.81 -30.03
C ASP A 163 0.35 8.36 -30.56
N ASN A 164 0.07 8.18 -31.84
CA ASN A 164 0.02 6.87 -32.51
C ASN A 164 1.29 6.60 -33.35
N SER A 165 2.44 7.13 -32.93
CA SER A 165 3.70 7.00 -33.66
C SER A 165 4.90 6.88 -32.70
N CYS A 166 6.01 6.36 -33.23
CA CYS A 166 7.28 6.34 -32.53
C CYS A 166 8.20 7.44 -33.05
N SER A 167 8.46 8.44 -32.21
CA SER A 167 9.35 9.56 -32.51
C SER A 167 10.74 9.29 -31.96
N LYS A 168 11.78 9.59 -32.74
CA LYS A 168 13.17 9.39 -32.33
C LYS A 168 13.51 10.26 -31.11
N ILE A 169 14.14 9.66 -30.11
CA ILE A 169 14.64 10.37 -28.93
C ILE A 169 15.83 11.22 -29.37
N ILE A 170 15.69 12.54 -29.27
CA ILE A 170 16.77 13.50 -29.50
C ILE A 170 17.48 13.73 -28.17
N ILE A 171 18.76 13.37 -28.11
CA ILE A 171 19.61 13.55 -26.94
C ILE A 171 20.29 14.92 -27.05
N PRO A 172 20.03 15.87 -26.13
CA PRO A 172 20.66 17.17 -26.19
C PRO A 172 22.15 17.10 -25.84
N VAL A 173 22.88 18.18 -26.12
CA VAL A 173 24.28 18.34 -25.67
C VAL A 173 24.34 18.23 -24.14
N ASN A 174 25.42 17.63 -23.64
CA ASN A 174 25.63 17.31 -22.21
C ASN A 174 24.60 16.33 -21.62
N ALA A 175 23.99 15.48 -22.46
CA ALA A 175 23.12 14.39 -22.03
C ALA A 175 23.60 13.04 -22.58
N TYR A 176 23.14 11.95 -21.97
CA TYR A 176 23.39 10.59 -22.41
C TYR A 176 22.08 9.79 -22.48
N ALA A 177 22.04 8.79 -23.36
CA ALA A 177 20.88 7.92 -23.53
C ALA A 177 20.66 7.05 -22.29
N THR A 178 19.43 6.97 -21.79
CA THR A 178 19.05 5.99 -20.74
C THR A 178 18.54 4.69 -21.32
N GLY A 179 18.16 4.69 -22.61
CA GLY A 179 17.50 3.56 -23.26
C GLY A 179 16.03 3.38 -22.84
N SER A 180 15.49 4.26 -22.00
CA SER A 180 14.09 4.26 -21.60
C SER A 180 13.22 4.88 -22.69
N SER A 181 12.19 4.16 -23.13
CA SER A 181 11.13 4.69 -24.01
C SER A 181 9.94 5.26 -23.23
N HIS A 182 9.91 5.06 -21.90
CA HIS A 182 8.80 5.45 -21.03
C HIS A 182 8.95 6.89 -20.52
N ASP A 183 10.18 7.29 -20.20
CA ASP A 183 10.53 8.68 -19.85
C ASP A 183 11.00 9.44 -21.09
N LYS A 184 11.82 10.49 -20.95
CA LYS A 184 12.33 11.27 -22.09
C LYS A 184 13.50 10.59 -22.82
N GLY A 185 14.03 9.49 -22.29
CA GLY A 185 15.04 8.63 -22.91
C GLY A 185 16.48 9.11 -22.81
N TRP A 186 16.71 10.17 -22.04
CA TRP A 186 18.03 10.71 -21.77
C TRP A 186 18.11 11.32 -20.37
N GLU A 187 19.32 11.41 -19.85
CA GLU A 187 19.64 12.11 -18.61
C GLU A 187 20.83 13.04 -18.82
N CYS A 188 20.89 14.12 -18.04
CA CYS A 188 22.03 15.02 -18.08
C CYS A 188 23.28 14.32 -17.56
N MET A 189 24.42 14.59 -18.20
CA MET A 189 25.71 14.17 -17.71
C MET A 189 25.96 14.75 -16.31
N ARG A 190 26.79 14.06 -15.52
CA ARG A 190 27.22 14.52 -14.19
C ARG A 190 27.72 15.97 -14.27
N GLY A 191 27.18 16.85 -13.43
CA GLY A 191 27.54 18.27 -13.45
C GLY A 191 26.58 19.17 -14.25
N PHE A 192 25.59 18.58 -14.92
CA PHE A 192 24.57 19.31 -15.67
C PHE A 192 23.17 19.06 -15.09
N GLU A 193 22.33 20.08 -15.14
CA GLU A 193 20.93 20.01 -14.74
C GLU A 193 20.00 20.27 -15.93
N GLU A 194 18.77 19.78 -15.82
CA GLU A 194 17.78 19.97 -16.89
C GLU A 194 17.13 21.34 -16.78
N GLU A 195 17.21 22.10 -17.87
CA GLU A 195 16.47 23.34 -18.04
C GLU A 195 15.84 23.37 -19.44
N ARG A 196 14.49 23.44 -19.49
CA ARG A 196 13.69 23.55 -20.73
C ARG A 196 14.05 22.51 -21.80
N GLY A 197 14.33 21.27 -21.41
CA GLY A 197 14.67 20.19 -22.34
C GLY A 197 16.13 20.16 -22.80
N HIS A 198 17.00 20.98 -22.19
CA HIS A 198 18.44 20.97 -22.41
C HIS A 198 19.19 20.68 -21.11
N CYS A 199 20.45 20.27 -21.22
CA CYS A 199 21.33 20.09 -20.08
C CYS A 199 22.29 21.28 -19.97
N VAL A 200 22.06 22.11 -18.96
CA VAL A 200 22.85 23.30 -18.63
C VAL A 200 23.83 22.98 -17.52
N ALA A 201 25.03 23.55 -17.56
CA ALA A 201 26.04 23.29 -16.53
C ALA A 201 25.56 23.86 -15.19
N MET A 202 25.66 23.06 -14.12
CA MET A 202 25.34 23.54 -12.78
C MET A 202 26.35 24.58 -12.33
N ASP A 203 25.87 25.63 -11.69
CA ASP A 203 26.71 26.57 -10.95
C ASP A 203 27.13 25.94 -9.61
N ILE A 204 28.32 25.33 -9.59
CA ILE A 204 28.88 24.67 -8.42
C ILE A 204 29.78 25.69 -7.70
N PRO A 205 29.38 26.16 -6.51
CA PRO A 205 30.15 27.18 -5.80
C PRO A 205 31.47 26.63 -5.28
N GLU A 206 32.40 27.53 -4.94
CA GLU A 206 33.63 27.16 -4.25
C GLU A 206 33.31 26.41 -2.95
N ASN A 207 34.16 25.44 -2.58
CA ASN A 207 33.97 24.55 -1.43
C ASN A 207 32.70 23.68 -1.51
N ALA A 208 32.16 23.46 -2.71
CA ALA A 208 31.17 22.43 -2.98
C ALA A 208 31.75 21.27 -3.79
N TYR A 209 31.04 20.15 -3.79
CA TYR A 209 31.31 18.99 -4.61
C TYR A 209 30.01 18.35 -5.07
N LEU A 210 30.05 17.65 -6.20
CA LEU A 210 28.90 16.91 -6.72
C LEU A 210 28.63 15.66 -5.87
N ASP A 211 27.36 15.42 -5.57
CA ASP A 211 26.91 14.21 -4.89
C ASP A 211 27.24 12.95 -5.71
N ARG A 212 27.01 11.76 -5.15
CA ARG A 212 27.36 10.50 -5.83
C ARG A 212 26.69 10.36 -7.20
N ARG A 213 25.46 10.87 -7.36
CA ARG A 213 24.71 10.81 -8.63
C ARG A 213 25.11 11.91 -9.61
N GLY A 214 25.71 12.99 -9.14
CA GLY A 214 26.11 14.11 -9.97
C GLY A 214 24.98 15.05 -10.34
N LYS A 215 23.85 14.93 -9.62
CA LYS A 215 22.60 15.67 -9.88
C LYS A 215 22.45 16.87 -8.95
N TYR A 216 23.14 16.84 -7.82
CA TYR A 216 23.13 17.91 -6.83
C TYR A 216 24.56 18.16 -6.35
N TRP A 217 24.80 19.35 -5.82
CA TRP A 217 26.03 19.65 -5.10
C TRP A 217 25.79 19.76 -3.59
N GLN A 218 26.82 19.40 -2.83
CA GLN A 218 26.90 19.47 -1.38
C GLN A 218 28.13 20.29 -0.99
N CYS A 219 28.09 20.94 0.18
CA CYS A 219 29.27 21.63 0.70
C CYS A 219 30.29 20.62 1.22
N GLN A 220 31.57 20.91 1.01
CA GLN A 220 32.67 20.20 1.66
C GLN A 220 32.51 20.27 3.17
N ARG A 221 33.03 19.26 3.87
CA ARG A 221 33.03 19.22 5.33
C ARG A 221 33.70 20.49 5.88
N GLY A 222 33.07 21.17 6.84
CA GLY A 222 33.52 22.46 7.36
C GLY A 222 32.86 23.66 6.67
N TYR A 223 31.92 23.44 5.75
CA TYR A 223 31.16 24.48 5.08
C TYR A 223 29.66 24.21 5.17
N LYS A 224 28.89 25.27 5.38
CA LYS A 224 27.44 25.24 5.49
C LYS A 224 26.79 25.81 4.23
N LYS A 225 25.76 25.12 3.73
CA LYS A 225 25.00 25.54 2.55
C LYS A 225 24.18 26.81 2.86
N THR A 226 24.32 27.81 2.00
CA THR A 226 23.59 29.08 2.02
C THR A 226 23.02 29.40 0.64
N ARG A 227 22.28 30.52 0.51
CA ARG A 227 21.80 30.98 -0.81
C ARG A 227 22.93 31.40 -1.76
N GLN A 228 24.08 31.82 -1.23
CA GLN A 228 25.23 32.30 -2.00
C GLN A 228 26.29 31.21 -2.24
N GLY A 229 26.02 29.97 -1.82
CA GLY A 229 26.95 28.85 -1.92
C GLY A 229 27.36 28.30 -0.57
N CYS A 230 28.61 27.86 -0.44
CA CYS A 230 29.14 27.19 0.75
C CYS A 230 29.94 28.16 1.62
N LEU A 231 29.40 28.51 2.79
CA LEU A 231 30.06 29.40 3.74
C LEU A 231 30.85 28.60 4.76
N GLN A 232 32.10 28.99 5.01
CA GLN A 232 32.95 28.31 5.99
C GLN A 232 32.34 28.37 7.39
N VAL A 233 32.33 27.21 8.07
CA VAL A 233 32.03 27.09 9.48
C VAL A 233 33.32 27.30 10.24
N ASN A 234 33.36 28.33 11.08
CA ASN A 234 34.49 28.61 11.97
C ASN A 234 34.09 28.23 13.39
N PRO A 235 34.52 27.05 13.90
CA PRO A 235 34.33 26.71 15.30
C PRO A 235 35.05 27.75 16.19
N PRO A 236 34.41 28.27 17.25
CA PRO A 236 35.08 29.11 18.23
C PRO A 236 36.07 28.29 19.08
N GLU A 237 36.79 28.94 19.99
CA GLU A 237 37.66 28.25 20.95
C GLU A 237 36.88 27.20 21.76
N ASN A 238 37.52 26.05 22.01
CA ASN A 238 36.91 24.89 22.68
C ASN A 238 35.70 24.31 21.93
N ALA A 239 35.70 24.38 20.59
CA ALA A 239 34.70 23.79 19.73
C ALA A 239 35.32 23.00 18.58
N TYR A 240 34.58 22.01 18.10
CA TYR A 240 34.94 21.18 16.94
C TYR A 240 33.76 21.08 15.98
N LEU A 241 34.03 20.76 14.71
CA LEU A 241 32.97 20.58 13.72
C LEU A 241 32.09 19.37 14.08
N ASN A 242 30.77 19.51 13.95
CA ASN A 242 29.84 18.39 14.12
C ASN A 242 30.08 17.28 13.08
N ASP A 243 29.41 16.14 13.27
CA ASP A 243 29.53 14.95 12.41
C ASP A 243 29.12 15.24 10.96
N ASP A 244 28.03 16.01 10.78
CA ASP A 244 27.54 16.45 9.47
C ASP A 244 28.48 17.45 8.79
N GLY A 245 29.33 18.13 9.58
CA GLY A 245 30.31 19.10 9.12
C GLY A 245 29.77 20.44 8.65
N ASP A 246 28.48 20.72 8.87
CA ASP A 246 27.80 21.96 8.53
C ASP A 246 27.62 22.90 9.75
N GLY A 247 28.18 22.50 10.89
CA GLY A 247 28.11 23.23 12.16
C GLY A 247 29.20 22.80 13.12
N TRP A 248 29.06 23.20 14.39
CA TRP A 248 30.03 22.90 15.44
C TRP A 248 29.35 22.56 16.77
N ARG A 249 30.08 21.79 17.58
CA ARG A 249 29.76 21.39 18.96
C ARG A 249 30.91 21.83 19.87
N CYS A 250 30.59 22.10 21.13
CA CYS A 250 31.62 22.38 22.13
C CYS A 250 32.37 21.10 22.51
N GLU A 251 33.64 21.24 22.84
CA GLU A 251 34.45 20.20 23.45
C GLU A 251 33.83 19.75 24.79
N ARG A 252 34.13 18.51 25.19
CA ARG A 252 33.64 17.97 26.46
C ARG A 252 34.11 18.85 27.63
N GLY A 253 33.18 19.26 28.48
CA GLY A 253 33.43 20.21 29.58
C GLY A 253 33.07 21.65 29.25
N TYR A 254 32.57 21.92 28.04
CA TYR A 254 32.10 23.24 27.63
C TYR A 254 30.64 23.18 27.18
N GLU A 255 29.87 24.20 27.55
CA GLU A 255 28.48 24.36 27.13
C GLU A 255 28.35 25.39 26.00
N LYS A 256 27.38 25.17 25.11
CA LYS A 256 27.18 26.01 23.93
C LYS A 256 26.45 27.30 24.28
N GLN A 257 27.13 28.42 24.04
CA GLN A 257 26.53 29.75 23.96
C GLN A 257 26.22 30.10 22.50
N ALA A 258 25.66 31.29 22.25
CA ALA A 258 25.24 31.69 20.90
C ALA A 258 26.36 31.61 19.84
N GLN A 259 27.58 32.02 20.19
CA GLN A 259 28.76 32.11 19.30
C GLN A 259 30.05 31.63 19.98
N SER A 260 29.97 30.95 21.12
CA SER A 260 31.14 30.52 21.89
C SER A 260 30.85 29.27 22.71
N CYS A 261 31.91 28.68 23.27
CA CYS A 261 31.84 27.58 24.21
C CYS A 261 32.37 28.06 25.56
N SER A 262 31.53 28.01 26.60
CA SER A 262 31.92 28.43 27.96
C SER A 262 32.23 27.21 28.82
N LEU A 263 33.30 27.28 29.60
CA LEU A 263 33.69 26.21 30.51
C LEU A 263 32.56 25.93 31.52
N ILE A 264 32.16 24.67 31.62
CA ILE A 264 31.17 24.22 32.60
C ILE A 264 31.82 24.24 33.98
N ARG A 265 31.27 25.06 34.87
CA ARG A 265 31.66 25.08 36.29
C ARG A 265 30.89 23.97 37.01
N LEU A 266 31.61 22.92 37.41
CA LEU A 266 31.05 21.85 38.21
C LEU A 266 30.89 22.33 39.67
N PRO A 267 29.68 22.27 40.25
CA PRO A 267 29.51 22.43 41.69
C PRO A 267 30.05 21.20 42.44
N ASP A 268 30.17 21.31 43.76
CA ASP A 268 30.56 20.18 44.61
C ASP A 268 29.58 19.01 44.44
N ASN A 269 30.12 17.78 44.40
CA ASN A 269 29.36 16.53 44.20
C ASN A 269 28.66 16.44 42.82
N ALA A 270 29.30 16.92 41.76
CA ALA A 270 28.83 16.81 40.39
C ALA A 270 29.92 16.33 39.43
N HIS A 271 29.49 15.65 38.36
CA HIS A 271 30.33 15.24 37.24
C HIS A 271 29.71 15.69 35.91
N LEU A 272 30.52 15.71 34.84
CA LEU A 272 30.01 15.98 33.50
C LEU A 272 29.09 14.85 33.04
N ASN A 273 27.94 15.20 32.46
CA ASN A 273 27.01 14.22 31.90
C ASN A 273 27.68 13.39 30.77
N SER A 274 26.99 12.33 30.32
CA SER A 274 27.52 11.45 29.25
C SER A 274 27.86 12.21 27.97
N ARG A 275 27.05 13.21 27.60
CA ARG A 275 27.24 14.07 26.41
C ARG A 275 28.40 15.06 26.53
N GLY A 276 28.81 15.39 27.75
CA GLY A 276 29.89 16.32 28.03
C GLY A 276 29.53 17.80 27.86
N ASP A 277 28.26 18.11 27.59
CA ASP A 277 27.73 19.46 27.35
C ASP A 277 26.95 20.02 28.56
N GLY A 278 26.94 19.27 29.66
CA GLY A 278 26.31 19.62 30.91
C GLY A 278 26.85 18.78 32.06
N TRP A 279 26.21 18.89 33.21
CA TRP A 279 26.61 18.18 34.42
C TRP A 279 25.40 17.61 35.17
N GLU A 280 25.67 16.51 35.86
CA GLU A 280 24.75 15.74 36.70
C GLU A 280 25.36 15.61 38.10
N CYS A 281 24.51 15.45 39.11
CA CYS A 281 24.99 15.23 40.47
C CYS A 281 25.51 13.80 40.63
N ASP A 282 26.57 13.62 41.41
CA ASP A 282 27.00 12.31 41.87
C ASP A 282 25.93 11.73 42.78
N GLU A 283 25.69 10.42 42.72
CA GLU A 283 24.78 9.78 43.67
C GLU A 283 25.36 9.85 45.09
N PRO A 284 24.54 10.12 46.14
CA PRO A 284 23.07 10.23 46.15
C PRO A 284 22.53 11.67 46.02
N PHE A 285 23.35 12.64 45.61
CA PHE A 285 22.98 14.06 45.57
C PHE A 285 22.00 14.37 44.43
N LYS A 286 21.15 15.38 44.62
CA LYS A 286 20.13 15.83 43.66
C LYS A 286 20.36 17.28 43.25
N LYS A 287 20.08 17.56 41.97
CA LYS A 287 20.27 18.88 41.37
C LYS A 287 19.23 19.88 41.88
N ARG A 288 19.68 20.95 42.53
CA ARG A 288 18.85 22.11 42.93
C ARG A 288 19.46 23.38 42.36
N GLY A 289 18.88 23.88 41.27
CA GLY A 289 19.47 25.02 40.54
C GLY A 289 20.90 24.70 40.09
N ASN A 290 21.87 25.46 40.61
CA ASN A 290 23.28 25.34 40.25
C ASN A 290 24.14 24.59 41.29
N HIS A 291 23.55 23.78 42.17
CA HIS A 291 24.28 22.95 43.14
C HIS A 291 23.65 21.56 43.32
N CYS A 292 24.39 20.67 43.97
CA CYS A 292 23.96 19.32 44.35
C CYS A 292 23.77 19.25 45.87
N ASP A 293 22.61 18.78 46.32
CA ASP A 293 22.30 18.62 47.75
C ASP A 293 21.72 17.21 48.02
N THR A 294 21.85 16.77 49.26
CA THR A 294 21.42 15.48 49.79
C THR A 294 19.90 15.34 49.97
N ARG A 295 19.10 16.40 49.74
CA ARG A 295 17.64 16.42 49.96
C ARG A 295 16.85 17.02 48.81
#